data_AF-A0A8T4WK21-F1
#
_entry.id   AF-A0A8T4WK21-F1
#
_cell.length_a   1.000
_cell.length_b   1.000
_cell.length_c   1.000
_cell.angle_alpha   90.00
_cell.angle_beta   90.00
_cell.angle_gamma   90.00
#
_symmetry.space_group_name_H-M   'P 1'
#
loop_
_entity.id
_entity.type
_entity.pdbx_description
1 polymer ?
#
loop_
_entity_poly.entity_id
_entity_poly.type
_entity_poly.pdbx_seq_one_letter_code
_entity_poly.pdbx_strand_id
1 'polypeptide(L)'
;DSGVEKIVQEALNHPLLNVDYTGADGALVHITGGPDMSLKYVQDVAKSLTEDLDCYSNVILGARVLPEFEGKCRVMAIMTGVQSPNLLGPSRQAQPTTEAPAIKKTVTSSKYNIDFVR
;
A
#
# COMPACT_ATOMS: atom_id res chain seq x y z
N ASP A 1 11.72 -24.25 -3.88
CA ASP A 1 11.10 -23.02 -4.40
C ASP A 1 9.58 -22.98 -4.39
N SER A 2 8.84 -24.11 -4.35
CA SER A 2 7.36 -24.09 -4.39
C SER A 2 6.66 -23.27 -3.30
N GLY A 3 7.34 -22.92 -2.20
CA GLY A 3 6.78 -22.09 -1.13
C GLY A 3 6.75 -20.59 -1.43
N VAL A 4 7.61 -20.09 -2.33
CA VAL A 4 7.71 -18.65 -2.64
C VAL A 4 6.48 -18.20 -3.41
N GLU A 5 6.18 -18.86 -4.55
CA GLU A 5 5.02 -18.54 -5.39
C GLU A 5 3.71 -18.59 -4.61
N LYS A 6 3.55 -19.59 -3.74
CA LYS A 6 2.34 -19.72 -2.92
C LYS A 6 2.15 -18.51 -2.00
N ILE A 7 3.22 -18.06 -1.34
CA ILE A 7 3.15 -16.92 -0.40
C ILE A 7 2.92 -15.61 -1.13
N VAL A 8 3.56 -15.43 -2.29
CA VAL A 8 3.33 -14.27 -3.16
C VAL A 8 1.87 -14.24 -3.60
N GLN A 9 1.34 -15.37 -4.07
CA GLN A 9 -0.05 -15.49 -4.50
C GLN A 9 -1.02 -15.22 -3.35
N GLU A 10 -0.78 -15.74 -2.15
CA GLU A 10 -1.61 -15.47 -0.96
C GLU A 10 -1.56 -13.99 -0.54
N ALA A 11 -0.40 -13.34 -0.65
CA ALA A 11 -0.24 -11.93 -0.31
C ALA A 11 -0.94 -11.00 -1.32
N LEU A 12 -0.81 -11.27 -2.62
CA LEU A 12 -1.37 -10.43 -3.69
C LEU A 12 -2.89 -10.61 -3.85
N ASN A 13 -3.43 -11.81 -3.57
CA ASN A 13 -4.87 -12.06 -3.64
C ASN A 13 -5.62 -11.68 -2.35
N HIS A 14 -4.99 -10.95 -1.43
CA HIS A 14 -5.61 -10.60 -0.16
C HIS A 14 -6.75 -9.60 -0.35
N PRO A 15 -7.91 -9.72 0.33
CA PRO A 15 -9.07 -8.82 0.13
C PRO A 15 -8.79 -7.34 0.37
N LEU A 16 -7.79 -7.01 1.19
CA LEU A 16 -7.34 -5.63 1.44
C LEU A 16 -6.52 -5.04 0.28
N LEU A 17 -6.13 -5.86 -0.70
CA LEU A 17 -5.34 -5.49 -1.87
C LEU A 17 -6.21 -5.38 -3.13
N ASN A 18 -7.52 -5.15 -2.99
CA ASN A 18 -8.48 -4.99 -4.10
C ASN A 18 -8.33 -3.63 -4.82
N VAL A 19 -7.11 -3.26 -5.16
CA VAL A 19 -6.71 -2.03 -5.85
C VAL A 19 -5.63 -2.38 -6.85
N ASP A 20 -5.59 -1.67 -7.98
CA ASP A 20 -4.49 -1.82 -8.93
C ASP A 20 -3.23 -1.21 -8.31
N TYR A 21 -2.24 -2.07 -8.06
CA TYR A 21 -0.93 -1.69 -7.51
C TYR A 21 0.14 -1.60 -8.61
N THR A 22 -0.22 -1.87 -9.86
CA THR A 22 0.70 -1.76 -11.00
C THR A 22 1.20 -0.32 -11.11
N GLY A 23 2.51 -0.15 -11.18
CA GLY A 23 3.13 1.18 -11.29
C GLY A 23 3.05 2.01 -10.01
N ALA A 24 2.90 1.40 -8.83
CA ALA A 24 2.96 2.16 -7.58
C ALA A 24 4.37 2.74 -7.33
N ASP A 25 4.43 3.96 -6.79
CA ASP A 25 5.67 4.74 -6.60
C ASP A 25 6.59 4.19 -5.51
N GLY A 26 6.09 3.33 -4.62
CA GLY A 26 6.91 2.78 -3.56
C GLY A 26 6.26 1.66 -2.77
N ALA A 27 7.10 0.90 -2.08
CA ALA A 27 6.69 -0.24 -1.28
C ALA A 27 7.54 -0.41 -0.02
N LEU A 28 6.88 -0.84 1.07
CA LEU A 28 7.54 -1.38 2.25
C LEU A 28 7.13 -2.85 2.40
N VAL A 29 8.11 -3.74 2.28
CA VAL A 29 7.93 -5.19 2.42
C VAL A 29 8.64 -5.64 3.68
N HIS A 30 7.90 -6.26 4.59
CA HIS A 30 8.44 -6.85 5.81
C HIS A 30 8.11 -8.35 5.87
N ILE A 31 9.15 -9.17 5.98
CA ILE A 31 9.04 -10.63 6.03
C ILE A 31 9.45 -11.10 7.41
N THR A 32 8.61 -11.90 8.05
CA THR A 32 8.92 -12.56 9.32
C THR A 32 8.84 -14.06 9.15
N GLY A 33 9.85 -14.79 9.61
CA GLY A 33 9.84 -16.26 9.55
C GLY A 33 10.71 -16.93 10.60
N GLY A 34 10.76 -18.25 10.50
CA GLY A 34 11.49 -19.12 11.43
C GLY A 34 13.01 -19.10 11.25
N PRO A 35 13.74 -19.80 12.13
CA PRO A 35 15.21 -19.92 12.06
C PRO A 35 15.73 -20.58 10.78
N ASP A 36 14.86 -21.30 10.08
CA ASP A 36 15.08 -21.96 8.79
C ASP A 36 15.00 -21.01 7.58
N MET A 37 14.57 -19.76 7.79
CA MET A 37 14.45 -18.76 6.73
C MET A 37 15.82 -18.30 6.22
N SER A 38 16.06 -18.49 4.92
CA SER A 38 17.27 -18.02 4.24
C SER A 38 17.12 -16.61 3.68
N LEU A 39 18.25 -15.88 3.55
CA LEU A 39 18.26 -14.58 2.89
C LEU A 39 17.79 -14.66 1.43
N LYS A 40 18.18 -15.73 0.72
CA LYS A 40 17.75 -15.97 -0.66
C LYS A 40 16.22 -16.04 -0.74
N TYR A 41 15.60 -16.78 0.17
CA TYR A 41 14.15 -16.89 0.22
C TYR A 41 13.45 -15.53 0.41
N VAL A 42 13.97 -14.69 1.31
CA VAL A 42 13.47 -13.31 1.53
C VAL A 42 13.61 -12.48 0.25
N GLN A 43 14.74 -12.57 -0.44
CA GLN A 43 14.99 -11.84 -1.69
C GLN A 43 14.06 -12.29 -2.82
N ASP A 44 13.83 -13.59 -2.96
CA ASP A 44 12.95 -14.13 -4.00
C ASP A 44 11.49 -13.69 -3.77
N VAL A 45 10.99 -13.77 -2.52
CA VAL A 45 9.66 -13.27 -2.16
C VAL A 45 9.54 -11.77 -2.40
N ALA A 46 10.52 -10.99 -1.97
CA ALA A 46 10.50 -9.53 -2.15
C ALA A 46 10.47 -9.17 -3.64
N LYS A 47 11.32 -9.81 -4.45
CA LYS A 47 11.40 -9.57 -5.89
C LYS A 47 10.06 -9.81 -6.58
N SER A 48 9.42 -10.95 -6.29
CA SER A 48 8.13 -11.30 -6.90
C SER A 48 7.00 -10.38 -6.43
N LEU A 49 7.00 -9.89 -5.19
CA LEU A 49 5.98 -8.94 -4.72
C LEU A 49 6.10 -7.55 -5.34
N THR A 50 7.29 -7.20 -5.81
CA THR A 50 7.60 -5.87 -6.33
C THR A 50 7.74 -5.84 -7.86
N GLU A 51 7.45 -6.94 -8.55
CA GLU A 51 7.70 -7.05 -9.99
C GLU A 51 6.83 -6.13 -10.85
N ASP A 52 5.61 -5.83 -10.39
CA ASP A 52 4.66 -4.96 -11.09
C ASP A 52 4.76 -3.48 -10.69
N LEU A 53 5.69 -3.13 -9.79
CA LEU A 53 5.91 -1.74 -9.37
C LEU A 53 6.61 -0.93 -10.46
N ASP A 54 6.57 0.40 -10.33
CA ASP A 54 7.30 1.28 -11.24
C ASP A 54 8.81 1.02 -11.16
N CYS A 55 9.53 1.16 -12.29
CA CYS A 55 10.97 0.89 -12.34
C CYS A 55 11.82 1.91 -11.55
N TYR A 56 11.25 3.07 -11.22
CA TYR A 56 11.83 4.07 -10.34
C TYR A 56 11.25 4.03 -8.92
N SER A 57 10.45 3.00 -8.61
CA SER A 57 9.81 2.88 -7.29
C SER A 57 10.84 2.71 -6.17
N ASN A 58 10.55 3.30 -5.02
CA ASN A 58 11.37 3.13 -3.83
C ASN A 58 10.87 1.94 -3.00
N VAL A 59 11.67 0.88 -2.92
CA VAL A 59 11.33 -0.34 -2.19
C VAL A 59 12.21 -0.49 -0.95
N ILE A 60 11.57 -0.57 0.22
CA ILE A 60 12.23 -0.87 1.49
C ILE A 60 11.93 -2.31 1.88
N LEU A 61 12.99 -3.10 2.03
CA LEU A 61 12.90 -4.50 2.45
C LEU A 61 13.37 -4.67 3.91
N GLY A 62 12.52 -5.28 4.73
CA GLY A 62 12.86 -5.71 6.08
C GLY A 62 12.63 -7.20 6.28
N ALA A 63 13.49 -7.85 7.06
CA ALA A 63 13.35 -9.24 7.43
C ALA A 63 13.55 -9.43 8.93
N ARG A 64 12.78 -10.35 9.53
CA ARG A 64 12.89 -10.70 10.94
C ARG A 64 12.82 -12.22 11.12
N VAL A 65 13.76 -12.76 11.88
CA VAL A 65 13.77 -14.17 12.26
C VAL A 65 13.28 -14.30 13.69
N LEU A 66 12.24 -15.08 13.91
CA LEU A 66 11.65 -15.37 15.22
C LEU A 66 11.46 -16.88 15.39
N PRO A 67 11.90 -17.51 16.49
CA PRO A 67 11.74 -18.96 16.72
C PRO A 67 10.28 -19.43 16.66
N GLU A 68 9.33 -18.60 17.11
CA GLU A 68 7.88 -18.89 17.10
C GLU A 68 7.27 -19.01 15.68
N PHE A 69 8.02 -18.61 14.65
CA PHE A 69 7.66 -18.73 13.24
C PHE A 69 8.31 -19.97 12.58
N GLU A 70 8.77 -20.96 13.34
CA GLU A 70 9.25 -22.23 12.78
C GLU A 70 8.23 -22.85 11.82
N GLY A 71 8.64 -23.09 10.57
CA GLY A 71 7.78 -23.59 9.49
C GLY A 71 6.69 -22.61 9.03
N LYS A 72 6.74 -21.34 9.45
CA LYS A 72 5.77 -20.29 9.10
C LYS A 72 6.47 -19.08 8.50
N CYS A 73 5.76 -18.40 7.61
CA CYS A 73 6.17 -17.13 7.02
C CYS A 73 5.01 -16.16 7.10
N ARG A 74 5.27 -14.94 7.53
CA ARG A 74 4.33 -13.82 7.49
C ARG A 74 4.94 -12.71 6.65
N VAL A 75 4.15 -12.23 5.71
CA VAL A 75 4.51 -11.12 4.83
C VAL A 75 3.59 -9.95 5.12
N MET A 76 4.16 -8.76 5.21
CA MET A 76 3.46 -7.50 5.21
C MET A 76 3.98 -6.68 4.04
N ALA A 77 3.08 -6.26 3.16
CA ALA A 77 3.39 -5.33 2.07
C ALA A 77 2.54 -4.08 2.24
N ILE A 78 3.16 -2.91 2.15
CA ILE A 78 2.50 -1.61 2.15
C ILE A 78 2.92 -0.93 0.86
N MET A 79 1.97 -0.69 -0.04
CA MET A 79 2.19 -0.01 -1.31
C MET A 79 1.73 1.45 -1.22
N THR A 80 2.46 2.36 -1.85
CA THR A 80 2.16 3.80 -1.91
C THR A 80 2.18 4.27 -3.36
N GLY A 81 1.38 5.30 -3.68
CA GLY A 81 1.24 5.75 -5.08
C GLY A 81 0.33 4.85 -5.92
N VAL A 82 -0.51 4.03 -5.30
CA VAL A 82 -1.48 3.17 -6.00
C VAL A 82 -2.63 3.99 -6.59
N GLN A 83 -3.06 3.66 -7.80
CA GLN A 83 -4.23 4.28 -8.41
C GLN A 83 -5.49 3.54 -7.99
N SER A 84 -6.35 4.20 -7.24
CA SER A 84 -7.61 3.61 -6.76
C SER A 84 -8.80 4.41 -7.25
N PRO A 85 -9.74 3.79 -8.00
CA PRO A 85 -10.98 4.44 -8.44
C PRO A 85 -11.82 4.99 -7.27
N ASN A 86 -11.64 4.44 -6.06
CA ASN A 86 -12.38 4.81 -4.85
C ASN A 86 -11.71 5.91 -4.01
N LEU A 87 -10.54 6.43 -4.38
CA LEU A 87 -9.88 7.52 -3.63
C LEU A 87 -10.38 8.92 -4.07
N LEU A 88 -11.00 9.01 -5.25
CA LEU A 88 -11.69 10.22 -5.66
C LEU A 88 -13.15 10.15 -5.20
N GLY A 89 -13.48 10.90 -4.14
CA GLY A 89 -14.88 11.19 -3.82
C GLY A 89 -15.62 11.72 -5.05
N PRO A 90 -16.97 11.58 -5.12
CA PRO A 90 -17.74 11.84 -6.32
C PRO A 90 -17.36 13.18 -6.92
N SER A 91 -16.95 13.11 -8.19
CA SER A 91 -16.54 14.24 -9.00
C SER A 91 -17.54 15.38 -8.80
N ARG A 92 -17.05 16.49 -8.22
CA ARG A 92 -17.73 17.77 -8.35
C ARG A 92 -17.79 18.02 -9.86
N GLN A 93 -18.93 17.73 -10.47
CA GLN A 93 -19.26 18.23 -11.78
C GLN A 93 -19.06 19.74 -11.71
N ALA A 94 -18.02 20.23 -12.39
CA ALA A 94 -17.84 21.64 -12.61
C ALA A 94 -19.04 22.10 -13.45
N GLN A 95 -20.03 22.67 -12.78
CA GLN A 95 -21.08 23.41 -13.45
C GLN A 95 -20.41 24.57 -14.19
N PRO A 96 -20.61 24.74 -15.52
CA PRO A 96 -20.17 25.94 -16.19
C PRO A 96 -20.99 27.11 -15.64
N THR A 97 -20.38 27.96 -14.83
CA THR A 97 -20.99 29.20 -14.37
C THR A 97 -20.47 30.35 -15.22
N THR A 98 -21.33 30.82 -16.11
CA THR A 98 -21.22 32.13 -16.75
C THR A 98 -21.38 33.22 -15.67
N GLU A 99 -20.33 34.04 -15.54
CA GLU A 99 -20.29 35.46 -15.12
C GLU A 99 -20.59 35.90 -13.66
N ALA A 100 -19.49 36.31 -13.01
CA ALA A 100 -19.14 37.29 -11.92
C ALA A 100 -20.18 38.25 -11.26
N PRO A 101 -19.84 39.01 -10.16
CA PRO A 101 -18.71 38.93 -9.20
C PRO A 101 -19.11 38.94 -7.70
N ALA A 102 -18.12 38.62 -6.84
CA ALA A 102 -17.89 38.96 -5.42
C ALA A 102 -19.06 39.30 -4.46
N ILE A 103 -19.14 38.58 -3.32
CA ILE A 103 -19.23 39.13 -1.94
C ILE A 103 -19.09 38.00 -0.89
N LYS A 104 -18.16 38.22 0.04
CA LYS A 104 -17.90 37.65 1.39
C LYS A 104 -18.63 36.36 1.82
N LYS A 105 -17.85 35.31 2.13
CA LYS A 105 -18.30 34.24 3.03
C LYS A 105 -17.58 34.31 4.37
N THR A 106 -18.33 34.84 5.34
CA THR A 106 -18.30 34.46 6.75
C THR A 106 -18.00 32.96 6.88
N VAL A 107 -16.91 32.65 7.58
CA VAL A 107 -16.57 31.29 8.00
C VAL A 107 -17.57 30.90 9.09
N THR A 108 -18.50 30.00 8.79
CA THR A 108 -19.23 29.29 9.85
C THR A 108 -19.56 27.85 9.41
N SER A 109 -19.00 26.94 10.21
CA SER A 109 -19.37 25.54 10.45
C SER A 109 -19.31 24.53 9.31
N SER A 110 -18.38 23.59 9.45
CA SER A 110 -18.74 22.17 9.62
C SER A 110 -17.53 21.44 10.21
N LYS A 111 -17.54 21.16 11.52
CA LYS A 111 -18.00 19.90 12.13
C LYS A 111 -17.15 18.66 11.78
N TYR A 112 -15.82 18.78 11.70
CA TYR A 112 -14.91 17.68 12.09
C TYR A 112 -13.58 18.29 12.57
N ASN A 113 -13.45 18.48 13.88
CA ASN A 113 -12.14 18.74 14.50
C ASN A 113 -11.52 17.37 14.80
N ILE A 114 -10.41 17.05 14.13
CA ILE A 114 -9.55 15.93 14.52
C ILE A 114 -8.47 16.53 15.41
N ASP A 115 -8.57 16.27 16.72
CA ASP A 115 -7.56 16.64 17.70
C ASP A 115 -6.36 15.69 17.58
N PHE A 116 -5.20 16.25 17.23
CA PHE A 116 -3.92 15.56 17.42
C PHE A 116 -3.45 15.79 18.86
N VAL A 117 -3.47 14.73 19.66
CA VAL A 117 -2.80 14.70 20.97
C VAL A 117 -1.29 14.59 20.74
N ARG A 118 -0.56 15.46 21.44
CA ARG A 118 0.89 15.62 21.41
C ARG A 118 1.60 14.52 22.19
#